data_AF-A0AAP4Y368-F1
#
_entry.id   AF-A0AAP4Y368-F1
#
_cell.length_a   1.000
_cell.length_b   1.000
_cell.length_c   1.000
_cell.angle_alpha   90.00
_cell.angle_beta   90.00
_cell.angle_gamma   90.00
#
_symmetry.space_group_name_H-M   'P 1'
#
loop_
_entity.id
_entity.type
_entity.pdbx_description
1 polymer ?
#
loop_
_entity_poly.entity_id
_entity_poly.type
_entity_poly.pdbx_seq_one_letter_code
_entity_poly.pdbx_strand_id
1 'polypeptide(L)'
;MSGIYSLRDADRSVKLAAVLFMLVLGYAYIFAFFMVKQYAGLTPADVATTYVPRKIEASSLPQRSSSTTQALDLSAMKQEHHRVDTQLLIQDSHIHIMIYAMIAALQTLVILGLGWSAGFRDLVILLAFGSGSLDFAGQWLMKAGIGGFAWLTIASGWLMTLVYVVVLIGTLRAVFGNKTKRDAAAGA
;
A
#
# COMPACT_ATOMS: atom_id res chain seq x y z
N MET A 1 -6.44 -2.65 31.33
CA MET A 1 -6.13 -4.06 30.99
C MET A 1 -4.77 -4.09 30.32
N SER A 2 -3.75 -4.53 31.05
CA SER A 2 -2.38 -4.71 30.55
C SER A 2 -2.41 -5.79 29.49
N GLY A 3 -2.07 -5.47 28.24
CA GLY A 3 -2.08 -6.41 27.13
C GLY A 3 -1.16 -7.60 27.44
N ILE A 4 -1.63 -8.80 27.09
CA ILE A 4 -1.02 -10.10 27.46
C ILE A 4 0.42 -10.25 26.91
N TYR A 5 0.86 -9.38 25.98
CA TYR A 5 2.25 -9.27 25.55
C TYR A 5 2.63 -7.80 25.31
N SER A 6 3.65 -7.31 26.03
CA SER A 6 4.26 -5.99 25.83
C SER A 6 5.51 -6.14 24.95
N LEU A 7 5.57 -5.44 23.81
CA LEU A 7 6.72 -5.45 22.91
C LEU A 7 7.98 -4.91 23.61
N ARG A 8 7.80 -4.01 24.57
CA ARG A 8 8.89 -3.46 25.38
C ARG A 8 9.57 -4.53 26.24
N ASP A 9 8.82 -5.50 26.72
CA ASP A 9 9.30 -6.55 27.62
C ASP A 9 9.55 -7.88 26.89
N ALA A 10 9.23 -7.95 25.60
CA ALA A 10 9.45 -9.12 24.75
C ALA A 10 10.93 -9.47 24.56
N ASP A 11 11.18 -10.73 24.18
CA ASP A 11 12.50 -11.23 23.86
C ASP A 11 13.17 -10.47 22.70
N ARG A 12 14.50 -10.51 22.67
CA ARG A 12 15.30 -9.83 21.65
C ARG A 12 14.94 -10.28 20.23
N SER A 13 14.61 -11.55 20.04
CA SER A 13 14.18 -12.11 18.75
C SER A 13 12.89 -11.48 18.25
N VAL A 14 11.88 -11.31 19.12
CA VAL A 14 10.60 -10.68 18.79
C VAL A 14 10.79 -9.19 18.47
N LYS A 15 11.59 -8.48 19.27
CA LYS A 15 11.93 -7.07 19.02
C LYS A 15 12.64 -6.90 17.67
N LEU A 16 13.61 -7.77 17.38
CA LEU A 16 14.32 -7.76 16.10
C LEU A 16 13.38 -8.04 14.94
N ALA A 17 12.52 -9.06 15.05
CA ALA A 17 11.53 -9.39 14.03
C ALA A 17 10.58 -8.23 13.76
N ALA A 18 10.06 -7.56 14.79
CA ALA A 18 9.19 -6.39 14.64
C ALA A 18 9.89 -5.23 13.92
N VAL A 19 11.15 -4.93 14.28
CA VAL A 19 11.92 -3.87 13.60
C VAL A 19 12.21 -4.24 12.15
N LEU A 20 12.67 -5.46 11.88
CA LEU A 20 12.96 -5.91 10.51
C LEU A 20 11.70 -5.94 9.63
N PHE A 21 10.57 -6.39 10.19
CA PHE A 21 9.28 -6.35 9.51
C PHE A 21 8.91 -4.91 9.13
N MET A 22 9.02 -3.96 10.05
CA MET A 22 8.73 -2.55 9.76
C MET A 22 9.72 -1.91 8.76
N LEU A 23 10.97 -2.36 8.74
CA LEU A 23 11.96 -1.88 7.75
C LEU A 23 11.65 -2.40 6.35
N VAL A 24 11.39 -3.70 6.21
CA VAL A 24 11.02 -4.30 4.92
C VAL A 24 9.71 -3.71 4.40
N LEU A 25 8.73 -3.51 5.28
CA LEU A 25 7.46 -2.89 4.92
C LEU A 25 7.65 -1.43 4.45
N GLY A 26 8.50 -0.66 5.13
CA GLY A 26 8.82 0.70 4.72
C GLY A 26 9.49 0.77 3.36
N TYR A 27 10.45 -0.13 3.11
CA TYR A 27 11.08 -0.26 1.80
C TYR A 27 10.05 -0.60 0.72
N ALA A 28 9.15 -1.56 0.98
CA ALA A 28 8.09 -1.91 0.05
C ALA A 28 7.17 -0.72 -0.28
N TYR A 29 6.80 0.12 0.69
CA TYR A 29 5.99 1.31 0.43
C TYR A 29 6.70 2.36 -0.42
N ILE A 30 8.02 2.52 -0.29
CA ILE A 30 8.80 3.40 -1.16
C ILE A 30 8.73 2.91 -2.62
N PHE A 31 8.87 1.60 -2.84
CA PHE A 31 8.74 1.02 -4.17
C PHE A 31 7.32 1.15 -4.73
N ALA A 32 6.30 0.90 -3.89
CA ALA A 32 4.91 1.10 -4.27
C ALA A 32 4.65 2.55 -4.69
N PHE A 33 5.20 3.53 -3.97
CA PHE A 33 5.09 4.94 -4.34
C PHE A 33 5.71 5.23 -5.71
N PHE A 34 6.91 4.70 -5.99
CA PHE A 34 7.54 4.89 -7.31
C PHE A 34 6.76 4.22 -8.43
N MET A 35 6.21 3.02 -8.20
CA MET A 35 5.32 2.35 -9.14
C MET A 35 4.09 3.21 -9.46
N VAL A 36 3.38 3.70 -8.44
CA VAL A 36 2.20 4.56 -8.65
C VAL A 36 2.57 5.84 -9.38
N LYS A 37 3.64 6.52 -8.95
CA LYS A 37 4.13 7.74 -9.60
C LYS A 37 4.45 7.52 -11.08
N GLN A 38 5.06 6.39 -11.42
CA GLN A 38 5.50 6.08 -12.79
C GLN A 38 4.34 5.64 -13.70
N TYR A 39 3.41 4.84 -13.18
CA TYR A 39 2.40 4.17 -14.02
C TYR A 39 1.00 4.79 -13.95
N ALA A 40 0.66 5.49 -12.86
CA ALA A 40 -0.67 6.08 -12.68
C ALA A 40 -0.66 7.60 -12.46
N GLY A 41 0.41 8.14 -11.87
CA GLY A 41 0.48 9.53 -11.44
C GLY A 41 0.04 9.73 -9.99
N LEU A 42 0.20 10.95 -9.47
CA LEU A 42 -0.02 11.27 -8.06
C LEU A 42 -1.27 12.14 -7.82
N THR A 43 -1.94 12.56 -8.88
CA THR A 43 -3.19 13.33 -8.78
C THR A 43 -4.41 12.47 -9.11
N PRO A 44 -5.59 12.77 -8.54
CA PRO A 44 -6.81 12.07 -8.91
C PRO A 44 -7.12 12.13 -10.41
N ALA A 45 -6.74 13.23 -11.08
CA ALA A 45 -6.92 13.37 -12.52
C ALA A 45 -6.05 12.36 -13.29
N ASP A 46 -4.76 12.26 -12.97
CA ASP A 46 -3.85 11.31 -13.60
C ASP A 46 -4.34 9.87 -13.41
N VAL A 47 -4.67 9.50 -12.17
CA VAL A 47 -5.18 8.17 -11.83
C VAL A 47 -6.44 7.85 -12.63
N ALA A 48 -7.40 8.77 -12.70
CA ALA A 48 -8.65 8.55 -13.42
C ALA A 48 -8.43 8.26 -14.92
N THR A 49 -7.40 8.86 -15.55
CA THR A 49 -7.11 8.61 -16.97
C THR A 49 -6.71 7.16 -17.27
N THR A 50 -6.15 6.45 -16.29
CA THR A 50 -5.73 5.05 -16.45
C THR A 50 -6.91 4.07 -16.52
N TYR A 51 -8.09 4.47 -16.03
CA TYR A 51 -9.31 3.64 -16.02
C TYR A 51 -10.24 3.90 -17.22
N VAL A 52 -9.89 4.82 -18.13
CA VAL A 52 -10.72 5.15 -19.31
C VAL A 52 -10.77 3.96 -20.28
N PRO A 53 -11.97 3.47 -20.66
CA PRO A 53 -12.11 2.36 -21.59
C PRO A 53 -11.36 2.60 -22.90
N ARG A 54 -10.66 1.58 -23.40
CA ARG A 54 -10.11 1.62 -24.77
C ARG A 54 -11.30 1.57 -25.74
N LYS A 55 -11.67 2.73 -26.29
CA LYS A 55 -12.50 2.76 -27.50
C LYS A 55 -11.64 2.23 -28.64
N ILE A 56 -11.69 0.91 -28.87
CA ILE A 56 -11.23 0.37 -30.14
C ILE A 56 -12.32 0.76 -31.14
N GLU A 57 -12.05 1.76 -31.98
CA GLU A 57 -12.93 2.05 -33.09
C GLU A 57 -12.92 0.82 -34.00
N ALA A 58 -14.02 0.07 -34.04
CA ALA A 58 -14.13 -1.13 -34.89
C ALA A 58 -13.90 -0.81 -36.38
N SER A 59 -14.06 0.46 -36.77
CA SER A 59 -13.71 1.00 -38.10
C SER A 59 -12.21 1.02 -38.41
N SER A 60 -11.32 0.90 -37.40
CA SER A 60 -9.86 0.87 -37.59
C SER A 60 -9.29 -0.55 -37.71
N LEU A 61 -10.12 -1.58 -37.63
CA LEU A 61 -9.69 -2.97 -37.84
C LEU A 61 -9.73 -3.26 -39.35
N PRO A 62 -8.58 -3.47 -40.02
CA PRO A 62 -8.57 -3.80 -41.43
C PRO A 62 -9.36 -5.10 -41.67
N GLN A 63 -10.30 -5.08 -42.63
CA GLN A 63 -11.12 -6.25 -43.00
C GLN A 63 -10.30 -7.47 -43.45
N ARG A 64 -9.00 -7.29 -43.73
CA ARG A 64 -8.03 -8.35 -44.00
C ARG A 64 -6.76 -8.14 -43.19
N SER A 65 -6.38 -9.16 -42.42
CA SER A 65 -5.05 -9.24 -41.82
C SER A 65 -4.01 -9.49 -42.91
N SER A 66 -3.12 -8.53 -43.14
CA SER A 66 -1.92 -8.71 -43.97
C SER A 66 -0.68 -8.47 -43.12
N SER A 67 0.28 -9.38 -43.17
CA SER A 67 1.58 -9.21 -42.52
C SER A 67 2.51 -8.43 -43.45
N THR A 68 2.92 -7.24 -43.04
CA THR A 68 3.93 -6.44 -43.73
C THR A 68 5.02 -6.04 -42.76
N THR A 69 6.28 -6.21 -43.14
CA THR A 69 7.42 -5.74 -42.35
C THR A 69 7.56 -4.23 -42.55
N GLN A 70 7.26 -3.43 -41.53
CA GLN A 70 7.43 -1.99 -41.54
C GLN A 70 8.57 -1.61 -40.58
N ALA A 71 9.43 -0.68 -40.98
CA ALA A 71 10.49 -0.17 -40.10
C ALA A 71 9.84 0.51 -38.89
N LEU A 72 10.14 0.00 -37.69
CA LEU A 72 9.59 0.51 -36.45
C LEU A 72 10.37 1.77 -36.04
N ASP A 73 9.79 2.95 -36.30
CA ASP A 73 10.35 4.21 -35.84
C ASP A 73 10.05 4.40 -34.34
N LEU A 74 11.03 4.04 -33.51
CA LEU A 74 10.97 4.21 -32.05
C LEU A 74 10.87 5.69 -31.63
N SER A 75 11.28 6.64 -32.48
CA SER A 75 11.18 8.07 -32.20
C SER A 75 9.77 8.62 -32.43
N ALA A 76 8.96 7.94 -33.24
CA ALA A 76 7.55 8.26 -33.48
C ALA A 76 6.59 7.54 -32.52
N MET A 77 7.09 6.62 -31.69
CA MET A 77 6.27 5.92 -30.70
C MET A 77 5.87 6.87 -29.58
N LYS A 78 4.61 7.34 -29.60
CA LYS A 78 4.02 8.03 -28.44
C LYS A 78 4.08 7.10 -27.24
N GLN A 79 4.56 7.64 -26.12
CA GLN A 79 4.61 6.95 -24.84
C GLN A 79 3.20 6.45 -24.50
N GLU A 80 3.02 5.13 -24.49
CA GLU A 80 1.71 4.53 -24.25
C GLU A 80 1.37 4.77 -22.77
N HIS A 81 0.31 5.54 -22.52
CA HIS A 81 -0.20 5.70 -21.17
C HIS A 81 -0.75 4.35 -20.69
N HIS A 82 -0.19 3.84 -19.59
CA HIS A 82 -0.62 2.59 -18.99
C HIS A 82 -2.10 2.67 -18.60
N ARG A 83 -2.87 1.64 -18.97
CA ARG A 83 -4.30 1.56 -18.65
C ARG A 83 -4.57 0.30 -17.85
N VAL A 84 -5.48 0.43 -16.90
CA VAL A 84 -5.88 -0.69 -16.04
C VAL A 84 -6.88 -1.56 -16.78
N ASP A 85 -6.43 -2.73 -17.22
CA ASP A 85 -7.28 -3.76 -17.80
C ASP A 85 -8.15 -4.43 -16.72
N THR A 86 -9.37 -4.86 -17.07
CA THR A 86 -10.29 -5.47 -16.10
C THR A 86 -9.79 -6.84 -15.62
N GLN A 87 -9.27 -7.67 -16.54
CA GLN A 87 -8.77 -9.00 -16.19
C GLN A 87 -7.53 -8.87 -15.30
N LEU A 88 -6.66 -7.93 -15.65
CA LEU A 88 -5.51 -7.60 -14.81
C LEU A 88 -5.94 -7.08 -13.43
N LEU A 89 -6.95 -6.21 -13.36
CA LEU A 89 -7.46 -5.69 -12.09
C LEU A 89 -8.07 -6.78 -11.20
N ILE A 90 -8.74 -7.78 -11.78
CA ILE A 90 -9.25 -8.95 -11.04
C ILE A 90 -8.09 -9.72 -10.41
N GLN A 91 -7.08 -10.05 -11.21
CA GLN A 91 -5.91 -10.79 -10.75
C GLN A 91 -5.15 -10.01 -9.67
N ASP A 92 -4.95 -8.72 -9.91
CA ASP A 92 -4.24 -7.82 -9.02
C ASP A 92 -4.97 -7.69 -7.68
N SER A 93 -6.29 -7.45 -7.72
CA SER A 93 -7.14 -7.38 -6.53
C SER A 93 -7.10 -8.67 -5.71
N HIS A 94 -7.17 -9.84 -6.35
CA HIS A 94 -7.17 -11.13 -5.64
C HIS A 94 -5.92 -11.30 -4.78
N ILE A 95 -4.74 -11.04 -5.36
CA ILE A 95 -3.47 -11.20 -4.67
C ILE A 95 -3.26 -10.07 -3.65
N HIS A 96 -3.53 -8.83 -4.05
CA HIS A 96 -3.25 -7.68 -3.19
C HIS A 96 -4.18 -7.60 -1.99
N ILE A 97 -5.48 -7.86 -2.13
CA ILE A 97 -6.40 -7.86 -0.98
C ILE A 97 -5.97 -8.91 0.04
N MET A 98 -5.58 -10.11 -0.43
CA MET A 98 -5.09 -11.18 0.44
C MET A 98 -3.79 -10.78 1.16
N ILE A 99 -2.78 -10.28 0.43
CA ILE A 99 -1.51 -9.91 1.06
C ILE A 99 -1.68 -8.72 2.00
N TYR A 100 -2.55 -7.75 1.67
CA TYR A 100 -2.86 -6.63 2.56
C TYR A 100 -3.51 -7.11 3.86
N ALA A 101 -4.45 -8.06 3.80
CA ALA A 101 -5.04 -8.63 5.00
C ALA A 101 -3.99 -9.34 5.88
N MET A 102 -3.04 -10.05 5.26
CA MET A 102 -1.92 -10.68 5.98
C MET A 102 -0.99 -9.65 6.63
N ILE A 103 -0.59 -8.61 5.89
CA ILE A 103 0.27 -7.52 6.39
C ILE A 103 -0.44 -6.80 7.55
N ALA A 104 -1.72 -6.45 7.39
CA ALA A 104 -2.50 -5.79 8.43
C ALA A 104 -2.65 -6.67 9.68
N ALA A 105 -2.82 -7.99 9.53
CA ALA A 105 -2.85 -8.93 10.64
C ALA A 105 -1.50 -8.99 11.37
N LEU A 106 -0.38 -9.07 10.64
CA LEU A 106 0.96 -9.05 11.23
C LEU A 106 1.26 -7.71 11.92
N GLN A 107 0.86 -6.59 11.31
CA GLN A 107 0.99 -5.27 11.90
C GLN A 107 0.12 -5.12 13.16
N THR A 108 -1.05 -5.75 13.19
CA THR A 108 -1.92 -5.82 14.38
C THR A 108 -1.22 -6.50 15.55
N LEU A 109 -0.45 -7.57 15.32
CA LEU A 109 0.35 -8.21 16.37
C LEU A 109 1.38 -7.24 16.96
N VAL A 110 2.03 -6.44 16.12
CA VAL A 110 2.96 -5.39 16.57
C VAL A 110 2.21 -4.34 17.39
N ILE A 111 1.09 -3.82 16.87
CA ILE A 111 0.25 -2.78 17.50
C ILE A 111 -0.24 -3.24 18.89
N LEU A 112 -0.70 -4.49 19.01
CA LEU A 112 -1.14 -5.06 20.29
C LEU A 112 -0.03 -5.02 21.35
N GLY A 113 1.22 -5.16 20.92
CA GLY A 113 2.40 -5.07 21.78
C GLY A 113 2.83 -3.66 22.17
N LEU A 114 2.27 -2.60 21.59
CA LEU A 114 2.75 -1.22 21.82
C LEU A 114 2.24 -0.58 23.13
N GLY A 115 1.33 -1.25 23.84
CA GLY A 115 0.82 -0.76 25.13
C GLY A 115 -0.05 0.51 25.02
N TRP A 116 -0.61 0.78 23.84
CA TRP A 116 -1.51 1.91 23.61
C TRP A 116 -2.87 1.75 24.29
N SER A 117 -3.56 2.87 24.53
CA SER A 117 -4.96 2.86 24.99
C SER A 117 -5.86 2.13 23.99
N ALA A 118 -6.87 1.42 24.46
CA ALA A 118 -7.76 0.60 23.62
C ALA A 118 -8.33 1.37 22.41
N GLY A 119 -8.92 2.55 22.63
CA GLY A 119 -9.52 3.33 21.53
C GLY A 119 -8.52 3.72 20.43
N PHE A 120 -7.33 4.20 20.80
CA PHE A 120 -6.29 4.53 19.81
C PHE A 120 -5.77 3.28 19.08
N ARG A 121 -5.57 2.19 19.81
CA ARG A 121 -5.16 0.91 19.23
C ARG A 121 -6.17 0.41 18.21
N ASP A 122 -7.43 0.35 18.59
CA ASP A 122 -8.50 -0.21 17.76
C ASP A 122 -8.72 0.66 16.51
N LEU A 123 -8.57 1.99 16.64
CA LEU A 123 -8.54 2.91 15.51
C LEU A 123 -7.39 2.58 14.55
N VAL A 124 -6.15 2.44 15.03
CA VAL A 124 -5.01 2.16 14.14
C VAL A 124 -5.15 0.80 13.45
N ILE A 125 -5.68 -0.21 14.14
CA ILE A 125 -6.00 -1.52 13.54
C ILE A 125 -7.05 -1.35 12.44
N LEU A 126 -8.13 -0.63 12.72
CA LEU A 126 -9.17 -0.35 11.73
C LEU A 126 -8.59 0.35 10.49
N LEU A 127 -7.72 1.33 10.67
CA LEU A 127 -7.07 2.04 9.56
C LEU A 127 -6.09 1.15 8.78
N ALA A 128 -5.39 0.22 9.46
CA ALA A 128 -4.50 -0.74 8.80
C ALA A 128 -5.27 -1.66 7.83
N PHE A 129 -6.41 -2.21 8.25
CA PHE A 129 -7.26 -3.02 7.38
C PHE A 129 -8.06 -2.17 6.36
N GLY A 130 -8.49 -0.99 6.79
CA GLY A 130 -9.37 -0.12 6.01
C GLY A 130 -8.66 0.52 4.82
N SER A 131 -7.41 0.96 4.99
CA SER A 131 -6.67 1.67 3.93
C SER A 131 -6.55 0.84 2.64
N GLY A 132 -6.07 -0.40 2.70
CA GLY A 132 -6.00 -1.28 1.51
C GLY A 132 -7.38 -1.56 0.92
N SER A 133 -8.40 -1.74 1.75
CA SER A 133 -9.78 -1.97 1.29
C SER A 133 -10.36 -0.76 0.54
N LEU A 134 -10.10 0.46 1.04
CA LEU A 134 -10.55 1.70 0.41
C LEU A 134 -9.85 1.95 -0.93
N ASP A 135 -8.57 1.60 -1.04
CA ASP A 135 -7.85 1.67 -2.31
C ASP A 135 -8.55 0.84 -3.39
N PHE A 136 -8.72 -0.47 -3.16
CA PHE A 136 -9.40 -1.34 -4.12
C PHE A 136 -10.84 -0.94 -4.40
N ALA A 137 -11.56 -0.48 -3.38
CA ALA A 137 -12.91 0.06 -3.59
C ALA A 137 -12.89 1.23 -4.60
N GLY A 138 -11.93 2.16 -4.46
CA GLY A 138 -11.77 3.27 -5.40
C GLY A 138 -11.50 2.80 -6.83
N GLN A 139 -10.57 1.86 -6.99
CA GLN A 139 -10.21 1.29 -8.29
C GLN A 139 -11.39 0.57 -8.97
N TRP A 140 -12.14 -0.23 -8.21
CA TRP A 140 -13.31 -0.94 -8.73
C TRP A 140 -14.48 -0.01 -9.07
N LEU A 141 -14.71 1.03 -8.27
CA LEU A 141 -15.75 2.04 -8.56
C LEU A 141 -15.40 2.82 -9.84
N MET A 142 -14.14 3.22 -10.00
CA MET A 142 -13.68 3.84 -11.26
C MET A 142 -13.84 2.88 -12.44
N LYS A 143 -13.53 1.60 -12.26
CA LYS A 143 -13.67 0.59 -13.31
C LYS A 143 -15.13 0.31 -13.69
N ALA A 144 -16.04 0.40 -12.74
CA ALA A 144 -17.49 0.32 -12.97
C ALA A 144 -18.06 1.55 -13.70
N GLY A 145 -17.22 2.55 -14.03
CA GLY A 145 -17.62 3.78 -14.70
C GLY A 145 -18.15 4.86 -13.75
N ILE A 146 -18.03 4.64 -12.43
CA ILE A 146 -18.43 5.63 -11.44
C ILE A 146 -17.25 6.58 -11.22
N GLY A 147 -17.35 7.76 -11.82
CA GLY A 147 -16.32 8.79 -11.75
C GLY A 147 -16.14 9.35 -10.33
N GLY A 148 -15.01 10.04 -10.12
CA GLY A 148 -14.77 10.76 -8.86
C GLY A 148 -14.30 9.88 -7.70
N PHE A 149 -13.90 8.63 -7.92
CA PHE A 149 -13.34 7.75 -6.88
C PHE A 149 -11.82 7.64 -6.90
N ALA A 150 -11.13 8.32 -7.83
CA ALA A 150 -9.67 8.38 -7.88
C ALA A 150 -9.04 8.98 -6.61
N TRP A 151 -9.72 9.94 -5.97
CA TRP A 151 -9.26 10.50 -4.70
C TRP A 151 -9.25 9.45 -3.59
N LEU A 152 -10.14 8.44 -3.65
CA LEU A 152 -10.22 7.39 -2.64
C LEU A 152 -8.94 6.56 -2.62
N THR A 153 -8.44 6.18 -3.82
CA THR A 153 -7.15 5.50 -4.02
C THR A 153 -5.96 6.35 -3.56
N ILE A 154 -5.94 7.65 -3.87
CA ILE A 154 -4.86 8.53 -3.41
C ILE A 154 -4.90 8.69 -1.87
N ALA A 155 -6.07 8.98 -1.32
CA ALA A 155 -6.25 9.20 0.11
C ALA A 155 -5.94 7.94 0.92
N SER A 156 -6.33 6.77 0.43
CA SER A 156 -6.04 5.49 1.09
C SER A 156 -4.55 5.15 1.09
N GLY A 157 -3.80 5.47 0.02
CA GLY A 157 -2.34 5.32 -0.01
C GLY A 157 -1.63 6.20 1.03
N TRP A 158 -2.08 7.45 1.18
CA TRP A 158 -1.58 8.33 2.23
C TRP A 158 -1.97 7.86 3.63
N LEU A 159 -3.19 7.34 3.79
CA LEU A 159 -3.67 6.76 5.04
C LEU A 159 -2.81 5.55 5.46
N MET A 160 -2.51 4.66 4.52
CA MET A 160 -1.61 3.51 4.75
C MET A 160 -0.22 3.98 5.20
N THR A 161 0.33 5.01 4.54
CA THR A 161 1.60 5.63 4.92
C THR A 161 1.56 6.19 6.34
N LEU A 162 0.48 6.88 6.70
CA LEU A 162 0.29 7.41 8.05
C LEU A 162 0.25 6.29 9.11
N VAL A 163 -0.52 5.23 8.86
CA VAL A 163 -0.59 4.05 9.74
C VAL A 163 0.80 3.45 9.92
N TYR A 164 1.53 3.23 8.81
CA TYR A 164 2.90 2.74 8.84
C TYR A 164 3.81 3.59 9.73
N VAL A 165 3.82 4.91 9.54
CA VAL A 165 4.68 5.84 10.30
C VAL A 165 4.33 5.81 11.79
N VAL A 166 3.03 5.83 12.13
CA VAL A 166 2.55 5.77 13.51
C VAL A 166 3.01 4.49 14.19
N VAL A 167 2.86 3.35 13.52
CA VAL A 167 3.30 2.05 14.05
C VAL A 167 4.83 1.99 14.15
N LEU A 168 5.56 2.47 13.14
CA LEU A 168 7.03 2.49 13.15
C LEU A 168 7.56 3.28 14.34
N ILE A 169 7.06 4.49 14.55
CA ILE A 169 7.45 5.34 15.69
C ILE A 169 7.12 4.63 17.00
N GLY A 170 5.94 4.01 17.10
CA GLY A 170 5.55 3.20 18.26
C GLY A 170 6.51 2.05 18.54
N THR A 171 6.84 1.26 17.51
CA THR A 171 7.78 0.14 17.57
C THR A 171 9.16 0.60 18.01
N LEU A 172 9.71 1.65 17.39
CA LEU A 172 11.03 2.18 17.74
C LEU A 172 11.07 2.70 19.18
N ARG A 173 10.02 3.40 19.64
CA ARG A 173 9.91 3.85 21.03
C ARG A 173 9.83 2.69 22.02
N ALA A 174 9.05 1.65 21.70
CA ALA A 174 8.92 0.48 22.55
C ALA A 174 10.23 -0.32 22.67
N VAL A 175 10.98 -0.44 21.57
CA VAL A 175 12.23 -1.22 21.52
C VAL A 175 13.43 -0.45 22.06
N PHE A 176 13.56 0.85 21.78
CA PHE A 176 14.76 1.63 22.09
C PHE A 176 14.59 2.68 23.19
N GLY A 177 13.36 3.09 23.52
CA GLY A 177 13.10 4.27 24.36
C GLY A 177 13.49 4.18 25.85
N ASN A 178 14.01 3.04 26.34
CA ASN A 178 14.29 2.85 27.77
C ASN A 178 15.67 2.27 28.14
N LYS A 179 16.61 2.14 27.19
CA LYS A 179 17.98 1.75 27.55
C LYS A 179 18.61 2.76 28.53
N THR A 180 18.39 4.05 28.30
CA THR A 180 19.02 5.13 29.07
C THR A 180 18.64 5.20 30.55
N LYS A 181 17.42 4.79 30.94
CA LYS A 181 17.01 4.82 32.37
C LYS A 181 17.40 3.57 33.14
N ARG A 182 17.56 2.44 32.46
CA ARG A 182 17.86 1.14 33.10
C ARG A 182 19.37 0.98 33.32
N ASP A 183 20.20 1.48 32.39
CA ASP A 183 21.66 1.50 32.53
C ASP A 183 22.11 2.54 33.57
N ALA A 184 21.36 3.64 33.74
CA ALA A 184 21.61 4.63 34.80
C ALA A 184 21.25 4.14 36.21
N ALA A 185 20.34 3.16 36.34
CA ALA A 185 19.91 2.59 37.62
C ALA A 185 20.67 1.31 38.00
N ALA A 186 21.36 0.67 37.05
CA ALA A 186 22.19 -0.51 37.29
C ALA A 186 23.68 -0.16 37.53
N GLY A 187 24.06 1.12 37.36
CA GLY A 187 25.39 1.66 37.62
C GLY A 187 25.48 2.57 38.86
N ALA A 188 24.44 2.59 39.70
CA ALA A 188 24.38 3.28 41.00
C ALA A 188 24.14 2.24 42.11
#